data_AF-A0A942EYQ3-F1
#
_entry.id   AF-A0A942EYQ3-F1
#
_cell.length_a   1.000
_cell.length_b   1.000
_cell.length_c   1.000
_cell.angle_alpha   90.00
_cell.angle_beta   90.00
_cell.angle_gamma   90.00
#
_symmetry.space_group_name_H-M   'P 1'
#
loop_
_entity.id
_entity.type
_entity.pdbx_description
1 polymer ?
#
loop_
_entity_poly.entity_id
_entity_poly.type
_entity_poly.pdbx_seq_one_letter_code
_entity_poly.pdbx_strand_id
1 'polypeptide(L)' 'MIDSIKIKAHITEGILPGVVNLPPGWAEANVNLLVTCRPGDPISGAPLLKLSFCRIRKC' A
#
# COMPACT_ATOMS: atom_id res chain seq x y z
N MET A 1 10.61 -8.61 8.70
CA MET A 1 9.41 -8.21 9.47
C MET A 1 8.32 -7.98 8.43
N ILE A 2 7.16 -8.65 8.52
CA ILE A 2 6.06 -8.46 7.58
C ILE A 2 5.06 -7.55 8.29
N ASP A 3 5.17 -6.25 8.05
CA ASP A 3 4.27 -5.26 8.64
C ASP A 3 2.87 -5.40 8.05
N SER A 4 1.85 -5.07 8.85
CA SER A 4 0.45 -5.18 8.44
C SER A 4 -0.38 -4.06 9.05
N ILE A 5 -1.45 -3.67 8.35
CA ILE A 5 -2.44 -2.69 8.83
C ILE A 5 -3.84 -3.30 8.76
N LYS A 6 -4.75 -2.79 9.60
CA LYS A 6 -6.17 -3.12 9.55
C LYS A 6 -6.94 -1.91 9.03
N ILE A 7 -7.75 -2.13 8.00
CA ILE A 7 -8.56 -1.09 7.37
C ILE A 7 -9.94 -1.62 7.00
N LYS A 8 -10.90 -0.72 6.86
CA LYS A 8 -12.21 -1.05 6.28
C LYS A 8 -12.08 -1.18 4.77
N ALA A 9 -12.51 -2.32 4.23
CA ALA A 9 -12.53 -2.53 2.79
C ALA A 9 -13.69 -1.75 2.15
N HIS A 10 -13.41 -1.09 1.02
CA HIS A 10 -14.40 -0.50 0.13
C HIS A 10 -14.32 -1.21 -1.21
N ILE A 11 -15.40 -1.91 -1.59
CA ILE A 11 -15.45 -2.69 -2.83
C ILE A 11 -16.03 -1.80 -3.92
N THR A 12 -15.35 -1.74 -5.06
CA THR A 12 -15.75 -0.92 -6.21
C THR A 12 -15.29 -1.57 -7.50
N GLU A 13 -16.05 -1.35 -8.58
CA GLU A 13 -15.68 -1.74 -9.95
C GLU A 13 -14.74 -0.72 -10.60
N GLY A 14 -14.44 0.41 -9.93
CA GLY A 14 -13.58 1.47 -10.45
C GLY A 14 -12.08 1.15 -10.46
N ILE A 15 -11.67 -0.06 -10.07
CA ILE A 15 -10.27 -0.52 -10.08
C ILE A 15 -10.16 -1.90 -10.73
N LEU A 16 -9.00 -2.21 -11.30
CA LEU A 16 -8.77 -3.48 -11.98
C LEU A 16 -8.83 -4.68 -11.02
N PRO A 17 -9.31 -5.85 -11.48
CA PRO A 17 -9.22 -7.09 -10.71
C PRO A 17 -7.79 -7.39 -10.26
N GLY A 18 -7.62 -7.76 -8.99
CA GLY A 18 -6.30 -8.03 -8.39
C GLY A 18 -5.53 -6.80 -7.95
N VAL A 19 -6.07 -5.59 -8.14
CA VAL A 19 -5.46 -4.34 -7.67
C VAL A 19 -6.16 -3.86 -6.40
N VAL A 20 -5.38 -3.27 -5.50
CA VAL A 20 -5.88 -2.60 -4.30
C VAL A 20 -5.34 -1.18 -4.32
N ASN A 21 -6.22 -0.21 -4.07
CA ASN A 21 -5.81 1.17 -3.85
C ASN A 21 -5.79 1.47 -2.35
N LEU A 22 -4.69 2.05 -1.87
CA LEU A 22 -4.49 2.44 -0.49
C LEU A 22 -4.17 3.94 -0.45
N PRO A 23 -5.15 4.81 -0.17
CA PRO A 23 -4.89 6.24 -0.10
C PRO A 23 -4.01 6.55 1.12
N PRO A 24 -3.00 7.44 0.99
CA PRO A 24 -2.26 7.93 2.14
C PRO A 24 -3.13 8.90 2.96
N GLY A 25 -2.77 9.10 4.23
CA GLY A 25 -3.27 10.23 5.01
C GLY A 25 -4.05 9.91 6.28
N TRP A 26 -4.21 8.64 6.67
CA TRP A 26 -4.82 8.28 7.96
C TRP A 26 -3.76 7.78 8.94
N ALA A 27 -3.71 8.39 10.13
CA ALA A 27 -2.77 8.01 11.18
C ALA A 27 -3.10 6.62 11.74
N GLU A 28 -4.39 6.31 11.85
CA GLU A 28 -4.95 5.06 12.34
C GLU A 28 -4.67 3.88 11.39
N ALA A 29 -4.36 4.18 10.12
CA ALA A 29 -4.11 3.22 9.05
C ALA A 29 -2.94 3.67 8.18
N ASN A 30 -1.79 3.92 8.81
CA ASN A 30 -0.62 4.47 8.14
C ASN A 30 -0.04 3.48 7.12
N VAL A 31 -0.38 3.69 5.85
CA VAL A 31 0.06 2.87 4.71
C VAL A 31 1.58 2.91 4.49
N ASN A 32 2.26 3.94 5.00
CA ASN A 32 3.72 4.05 4.90
C ASN A 32 4.43 2.92 5.66
N LEU A 33 3.76 2.29 6.63
CA LEU A 33 4.28 1.11 7.33
C LEU A 33 4.40 -0.12 6.42
N LEU A 34 3.70 -0.15 5.28
CA LEU A 34 3.72 -1.28 4.34
C LEU A 34 4.77 -1.13 3.23
N VAL A 35 5.35 0.06 3.09
CA VAL A 35 6.27 0.38 1.99
C VAL A 35 7.67 0.64 2.52
N THR A 36 8.68 0.14 1.84
CA THR A 36 10.07 0.33 2.26
C THR A 36 10.55 1.72 1.81
N CYS A 37 11.31 2.41 2.66
CA CYS A 37 11.97 3.68 2.29
C CYS A 37 13.21 3.50 1.40
N ARG A 38 13.39 2.34 0.74
CA ARG A 38 14.53 2.15 -0.16
C ARG A 38 14.33 2.97 -1.44
N PRO A 39 15.38 3.63 -1.96
CA PRO A 39 15.30 4.36 -3.21
C PRO A 39 14.91 3.38 -4.32
N GLY A 40 13.79 3.69 -4.95
CA GLY A 40 13.17 2.88 -5.99
C GLY A 40 13.65 3.24 -7.38
N ASP A 41 13.75 4.55 -7.61
CA ASP A 41 14.30 5.12 -8.84
C ASP A 41 15.80 5.42 -8.65
N PRO A 42 16.69 4.81 -9.45
CA PRO A 42 18.14 5.04 -9.35
C PRO A 42 18.56 6.46 -9.76
N ILE A 43 17.70 7.23 -10.44
CA ILE A 43 18.00 8.59 -10.90
C ILE A 43 17.55 9.61 -9.84
N SER A 44 16.27 9.60 -9.50
CA SER A 44 15.70 10.60 -8.58
C SER A 44 15.81 10.24 -7.10
N GLY A 45 16.09 8.97 -6.79
CA GLY A 45 16.02 8.44 -5.42
C GLY A 45 14.59 8.29 -4.89
N ALA A 46 13.56 8.53 -5.72
CA ALA A 46 12.18 8.44 -5.29
C ALA A 46 11.82 7.01 -4.84
N PRO A 47 11.05 6.84 -3.76
CA PRO A 47 10.62 5.52 -3.29
C PRO A 47 9.55 4.91 -4.22
N LEU A 48 9.50 3.57 -4.29
CA LEU A 48 8.44 2.85 -5.01
C LEU A 48 7.16 2.82 -4.17
N LEU A 49 6.33 3.85 -4.31
CA LEU A 49 5.07 3.97 -3.55
C LEU A 49 3.84 3.41 -4.30
N LYS A 50 3.93 3.24 -5.61
CA LYS A 50 2.76 2.86 -6.46
C LYS A 50 2.61 1.37 -6.68
N LEU A 51 3.61 0.57 -6.32
CA LEU A 51 3.62 -0.86 -6.60
C LEU A 51 4.28 -1.62 -5.46
N SER A 52 3.49 -2.45 -4.79
CA SER A 52 3.96 -3.40 -3.79
C SER A 52 3.05 -4.62 -3.80
N PHE A 53 3.63 -5.80 -3.63
CA PHE A 53 2.84 -7.03 -3.48
C PHE A 53 2.32 -7.11 -2.06
N CYS A 54 1.03 -7.40 -1.92
CA CYS A 54 0.38 -7.54 -0.63
C CYS A 54 -0.53 -8.77 -0.59
N ARG A 55 -0.91 -9.16 0.62
CA ARG A 55 -1.92 -10.20 0.86
C ARG A 55 -3.04 -9.62 1.70
N ILE A 56 -4.26 -9.77 1.23
CA ILE A 56 -5.46 -9.41 2.00
C ILE A 56 -5.94 -10.63 2.80
N ARG A 57 -6.33 -10.39 4.05
CA ARG A 57 -7.00 -11.39 4.90
C ARG A 57 -8.15 -10.71 5.64
N LYS A 58 -9.24 -11.45 5.82
CA LYS A 58 -10.34 -11.02 6.69
C LYS A 58 -9.88 -11.14 8.15
N CYS A 59 -10.16 -10.13 8.96
CA CYS A 59 -9.92 -10.14 10.40
C CYS A 59 -11.07 -10.84 11.14
#